data_AF-A0A150PM80-F1
#
_entry.id   AF-A0A150PM80-F1
#
_cell.length_a   1.000
_cell.length_b   1.000
_cell.length_c   1.000
_cell.angle_alpha   90.00
_cell.angle_beta   90.00
_cell.angle_gamma   90.00
#
_symmetry.space_group_name_H-M   'P 1'
#
loop_
_entity.id
_entity.type
_entity.pdbx_description
1 polymer ?
#
loop_
_entity_poly.entity_id
_entity_poly.type
_entity_poly.pdbx_seq_one_letter_code
_entity_poly.pdbx_strand_id
1 'polypeptide(L)'
;MPSVAANRPAGSELSPSMRASATPEPRVSAAKPAGGADPRSAGGAPPPGGRDGRLLRFLFHLVWICLIPFALAVLNVWLLTPSSPGESSQPLRVFVGEQQIPAGIVLFTIFAMILWRFRHDLPFASAIGVGGRRDIPPKARARFEDAAALLEEAHRILRSRKREVERELTSGEREQVAQAIAALERAMSAATFDADEFDAAHSRADRAVGEHLGRWRKGEMREYAESIGIAVAVALLLRAFVVEAFKIPSGSMIPTLMVGDHIFVSKFTYGPLIPWTDQRLFSRLPPKRGDVMVFKFPENKEQDFIKRVIAAPGDTLEVINGRPIINGWLVPHCHVGPYRYESRQAELFLEYLGDRSYFTLYDANPDKTMCVDNEDCTPALSCRGGLCGVPRGPFKVAEDEAWVMGDNRDNSHDSREWRGKLGAGVPFENIKGRAMFVWMSLGPGGGFAHDRLFVNVMGRPKLPGAHEAALQEGLEKCLRERPPVSETTPPPAPARASTKR
;
A
#
# COMPACT_ATOMS: atom_id res chain seq x y z
N MET A 1 -58.32 2.49 -35.48
CA MET A 1 -58.76 3.08 -36.77
C MET A 1 -57.60 2.99 -37.76
N PRO A 2 -57.88 2.69 -39.04
CA PRO A 2 -57.26 1.64 -39.86
C PRO A 2 -56.01 2.16 -40.63
N SER A 3 -55.25 1.46 -41.48
CA SER A 3 -55.46 0.33 -42.41
C SER A 3 -54.06 -0.04 -42.99
N VAL A 4 -53.65 -1.32 -43.14
CA VAL A 4 -53.64 -2.13 -44.40
C VAL A 4 -52.51 -1.72 -45.38
N ALA A 5 -51.70 -2.55 -46.05
CA ALA A 5 -51.85 -3.87 -46.70
C ALA A 5 -50.43 -4.49 -46.88
N ALA A 6 -50.17 -5.80 -46.79
CA ALA A 6 -50.58 -6.97 -47.60
C ALA A 6 -49.54 -7.44 -48.66
N ASN A 7 -49.33 -8.76 -48.64
CA ASN A 7 -49.10 -9.71 -49.74
C ASN A 7 -47.69 -10.28 -50.07
N ARG A 8 -47.64 -11.62 -49.90
CA ARG A 8 -46.92 -12.68 -50.65
C ARG A 8 -47.90 -13.27 -51.72
N PRO A 9 -47.63 -14.35 -52.52
CA PRO A 9 -46.43 -15.21 -52.71
C PRO A 9 -46.10 -15.61 -54.19
N ALA A 10 -44.97 -16.34 -54.33
CA ALA A 10 -44.65 -17.54 -55.17
C ALA A 10 -44.98 -17.67 -56.68
N GLY A 11 -43.97 -18.14 -57.45
CA GLY A 11 -44.07 -19.40 -58.21
C GLY A 11 -43.67 -19.42 -59.70
N SER A 12 -42.92 -20.48 -60.08
CA SER A 12 -42.74 -21.09 -61.43
C SER A 12 -41.81 -20.36 -62.43
N GLU A 13 -41.03 -20.98 -63.32
CA GLU A 13 -40.76 -22.38 -63.72
C GLU A 13 -39.59 -22.40 -64.75
N LEU A 14 -39.17 -23.62 -65.16
CA LEU A 14 -38.47 -24.02 -66.41
C LEU A 14 -36.97 -24.35 -66.38
N SER A 15 -36.72 -25.68 -66.31
CA SER A 15 -35.63 -26.45 -66.95
C SER A 15 -35.78 -26.46 -68.50
N PRO A 16 -34.82 -26.92 -69.36
CA PRO A 16 -34.22 -28.27 -69.28
C PRO A 16 -32.82 -28.54 -69.93
N SER A 17 -32.24 -29.70 -69.54
CA SER A 17 -31.68 -30.76 -70.43
C SER A 17 -30.32 -30.63 -71.17
N MET A 18 -29.37 -31.52 -70.81
CA MET A 18 -28.78 -32.64 -71.62
C MET A 18 -27.23 -32.76 -71.77
N ARG A 19 -26.76 -33.99 -71.48
CA ARG A 19 -25.60 -34.78 -72.03
C ARG A 19 -24.18 -34.27 -71.78
N ALA A 20 -23.10 -35.08 -71.77
CA ALA A 20 -22.80 -36.49 -71.50
C ALA A 20 -21.26 -36.62 -71.69
N SER A 21 -20.58 -37.36 -70.81
CA SER A 21 -19.36 -38.17 -71.00
C SER A 21 -18.19 -37.70 -71.90
N ALA A 22 -16.96 -37.64 -71.35
CA ALA A 22 -15.81 -38.45 -71.80
C ALA A 22 -14.51 -38.08 -71.04
N THR A 23 -13.86 -39.09 -70.45
CA THR A 23 -12.44 -39.11 -70.05
C THR A 23 -11.53 -39.25 -71.27
N PRO A 24 -10.27 -38.79 -71.17
CA PRO A 24 -9.17 -39.75 -71.35
C PRO A 24 -7.99 -39.54 -70.39
N GLU A 25 -7.41 -40.66 -69.94
CA GLU A 25 -6.05 -40.82 -69.40
C GLU A 25 -5.07 -41.20 -70.56
N PRO A 26 -3.74 -41.42 -70.37
CA PRO A 26 -2.79 -40.99 -69.33
C PRO A 26 -1.43 -40.50 -69.92
N ARG A 27 -0.47 -40.03 -69.09
CA ARG A 27 0.98 -40.33 -69.24
C ARG A 27 1.81 -39.90 -68.02
N VAL A 28 2.54 -40.88 -67.48
CA VAL A 28 3.55 -40.78 -66.43
C VAL A 28 4.87 -40.27 -67.03
N SER A 29 5.55 -39.32 -66.38
CA SER A 29 7.02 -39.19 -66.43
C SER A 29 7.55 -38.54 -65.16
N ALA A 30 8.69 -39.06 -64.70
CA ALA A 30 9.24 -38.96 -63.35
C ALA A 30 10.04 -37.68 -63.05
N ALA A 31 10.03 -37.26 -61.78
CA ALA A 31 11.20 -36.69 -61.09
C ALA A 31 11.06 -36.90 -59.56
N LYS A 32 12.11 -37.47 -58.95
CA LYS A 32 12.31 -37.65 -57.50
C LYS A 32 13.21 -36.50 -56.96
N PRO A 33 13.49 -36.42 -55.64
CA PRO A 33 13.02 -35.39 -54.72
C PRO A 33 14.08 -34.32 -54.38
N ALA A 34 13.66 -33.15 -53.89
CA ALA A 34 14.58 -32.20 -53.26
C ALA A 34 13.98 -31.60 -51.99
N GLY A 35 14.70 -31.76 -50.88
CA GLY A 35 14.68 -30.86 -49.75
C GLY A 35 13.68 -31.19 -48.64
N GLY A 36 14.14 -31.94 -47.63
CA GLY A 36 13.45 -32.01 -46.35
C GLY A 36 13.36 -30.63 -45.70
N ALA A 37 12.14 -30.19 -45.42
CA ALA A 37 11.89 -29.09 -44.51
C ALA A 37 11.91 -29.63 -43.06
N ASP A 38 12.82 -29.10 -42.26
CA ASP A 38 12.99 -29.34 -40.83
C ASP A 38 11.66 -29.04 -40.08
N PRO A 39 11.12 -29.92 -39.21
CA PRO A 39 9.82 -29.71 -38.56
C PRO A 39 9.79 -28.60 -37.50
N ARG A 40 10.86 -27.80 -37.37
CA ARG A 40 11.03 -26.82 -36.29
C ARG A 40 10.55 -25.41 -36.61
N SER A 41 9.96 -25.16 -37.78
CA SER A 41 9.52 -23.81 -38.18
C SER A 41 8.02 -23.55 -38.07
N ALA A 42 7.22 -24.51 -37.58
CA ALA A 42 5.83 -24.24 -37.21
C ALA A 42 5.80 -23.85 -35.73
N GLY A 43 5.39 -22.61 -35.43
CA GLY A 43 5.26 -22.05 -34.08
C GLY A 43 4.17 -22.71 -33.22
N GLY A 44 4.22 -24.03 -33.09
CA GLY A 44 3.40 -24.78 -32.13
C GLY A 44 3.93 -24.53 -30.72
N ALA A 45 3.03 -24.10 -29.83
CA ALA A 45 3.33 -24.01 -28.41
C ALA A 45 3.82 -25.38 -27.91
N PRO A 46 4.91 -25.45 -27.12
CA PRO A 46 5.41 -26.71 -26.60
C PRO A 46 4.32 -27.38 -25.75
N PRO A 47 4.13 -28.71 -25.88
CA PRO A 47 3.05 -29.40 -25.19
C PRO A 47 3.17 -29.25 -23.67
N PRO A 48 2.04 -29.18 -22.93
CA PRO A 48 1.99 -28.79 -21.52
C PRO A 48 2.72 -29.73 -20.53
N GLY A 49 3.42 -30.78 -21.00
CA GLY A 49 4.16 -31.75 -20.18
C GLY A 49 5.70 -31.78 -20.34
N GLY A 50 6.27 -31.10 -21.34
CA GLY A 50 7.73 -31.16 -21.63
C GLY A 50 8.60 -30.47 -20.57
N ARG A 51 9.87 -30.92 -20.40
CA ARG A 51 10.87 -30.25 -19.52
C ARG A 51 11.03 -28.76 -19.89
N ASP A 52 11.02 -28.44 -21.18
CA ASP A 52 11.15 -27.07 -21.69
C ASP A 52 9.93 -26.20 -21.35
N GLY A 53 8.72 -26.76 -21.41
CA GLY A 53 7.49 -26.05 -21.02
C GLY A 53 7.38 -25.77 -19.52
N ARG A 54 7.99 -26.62 -18.68
CA ARG A 54 8.13 -26.34 -17.23
C ARG A 54 9.14 -25.22 -16.96
N LEU A 55 10.27 -25.23 -17.66
CA LEU A 55 11.29 -24.18 -17.54
C LEU A 55 10.75 -22.82 -18.01
N LEU A 56 10.07 -22.77 -19.16
CA LEU A 56 9.48 -21.52 -19.67
C LEU A 56 8.39 -20.97 -18.75
N ARG A 57 7.55 -21.83 -18.14
CA ARG A 57 6.59 -21.41 -17.10
C ARG A 57 7.29 -20.82 -15.89
N PHE A 58 8.34 -21.48 -15.42
CA PHE A 58 9.14 -20.99 -14.31
C PHE A 58 9.76 -19.62 -14.64
N LEU A 59 10.37 -19.47 -15.81
CA LEU A 59 10.95 -18.20 -16.26
C LEU A 59 9.91 -17.08 -16.36
N PHE A 60 8.70 -17.38 -16.86
CA PHE A 60 7.62 -16.39 -16.89
C PHE A 60 7.29 -15.85 -15.49
N HIS A 61 7.02 -16.75 -14.54
CA HIS A 61 6.67 -16.35 -13.17
C HIS A 61 7.84 -15.64 -12.48
N LEU A 62 9.06 -16.18 -12.63
CA LEU A 62 10.27 -15.59 -12.08
C LEU A 62 10.47 -14.16 -12.58
N VAL A 63 10.34 -13.90 -13.87
CA VAL A 63 10.57 -12.57 -14.44
C VAL A 63 9.42 -11.62 -14.13
N TRP A 64 8.19 -11.99 -14.50
CA TRP A 64 7.05 -11.07 -14.53
C TRP A 64 6.30 -10.95 -13.20
N ILE A 65 6.34 -11.99 -12.36
CA ILE A 65 5.64 -12.02 -11.07
C ILE A 65 6.60 -11.78 -9.90
N CYS A 66 7.89 -12.10 -10.04
CA CYS A 66 8.88 -11.93 -8.97
C CYS A 66 9.90 -10.80 -9.25
N LEU A 67 10.75 -10.95 -10.27
CA LEU A 67 11.92 -10.07 -10.48
C LEU A 67 11.54 -8.65 -10.87
N ILE A 68 10.59 -8.45 -11.80
CA ILE A 68 10.18 -7.11 -12.21
C ILE A 68 9.46 -6.38 -11.06
N PRO A 69 8.47 -6.97 -10.36
CA PRO A 69 7.90 -6.37 -9.16
C PRO A 69 8.93 -6.06 -8.08
N PHE A 70 9.91 -6.95 -7.86
CA PHE A 70 10.99 -6.73 -6.92
C PHE A 70 11.88 -5.56 -7.34
N ALA A 71 12.29 -5.49 -8.61
CA ALA A 71 13.07 -4.38 -9.14
C ALA A 71 12.31 -3.06 -9.05
N LEU A 72 11.00 -3.05 -9.33
CA LEU A 72 10.12 -1.90 -9.13
C LEU A 72 10.03 -1.51 -7.65
N ALA A 73 9.97 -2.48 -6.74
CA ALA A 73 9.99 -2.21 -5.30
C ALA A 73 11.31 -1.56 -4.87
N VAL A 74 12.44 -2.09 -5.33
CA VAL A 74 13.78 -1.53 -5.06
C VAL A 74 13.92 -0.13 -5.65
N LEU A 75 13.48 0.09 -6.89
CA LEU A 75 13.48 1.40 -7.53
C LEU A 75 12.60 2.40 -6.77
N ASN A 76 11.42 1.97 -6.33
CA ASN A 76 10.52 2.79 -5.52
C ASN A 76 11.16 3.14 -4.17
N VAL A 77 11.75 2.17 -3.46
CA VAL A 77 12.50 2.43 -2.23
C VAL A 77 13.65 3.40 -2.47
N TRP A 78 14.40 3.24 -3.57
CA TRP A 78 15.49 4.14 -3.95
C TRP A 78 15.01 5.56 -4.25
N LEU A 79 13.85 5.71 -4.89
CA LEU A 79 13.19 7.01 -5.11
C LEU A 79 12.68 7.64 -3.81
N LEU A 80 12.28 6.82 -2.83
CA LEU A 80 11.75 7.23 -1.54
C LEU A 80 12.84 7.54 -0.50
N THR A 81 14.04 6.96 -0.62
CA THR A 81 15.17 7.27 0.25
C THR A 81 15.73 8.65 -0.09
N PRO A 82 15.74 9.60 0.86
CA PRO A 82 16.31 10.92 0.61
C PRO A 82 17.81 10.82 0.34
N SER A 83 18.32 11.59 -0.61
CA SER A 83 19.75 11.87 -0.74
C SER A 83 20.23 12.67 0.48
N SER A 84 21.53 12.58 0.79
CA SER A 84 22.16 13.30 1.90
C SER A 84 21.80 14.80 1.92
N PRO A 85 21.79 15.45 3.10
CA PRO A 85 21.39 16.85 3.20
C PRO A 85 22.34 17.72 2.36
N GLY A 86 21.80 18.38 1.32
CA GLY A 86 22.57 19.25 0.42
C GLY A 86 22.23 19.13 -1.07
N GLU A 87 21.53 18.08 -1.50
CA GLU A 87 21.22 17.85 -2.92
C GLU A 87 19.77 18.26 -3.26
N SER A 88 19.54 19.56 -3.35
CA SER A 88 18.22 20.19 -3.60
C SER A 88 17.76 20.17 -5.07
N SER A 89 18.39 19.40 -5.96
CA SER A 89 18.19 19.53 -7.42
C SER A 89 17.25 18.50 -8.07
N GLN A 90 16.68 17.54 -7.32
CA GLN A 90 15.82 16.50 -7.91
C GLN A 90 14.35 16.64 -7.49
N PRO A 91 13.54 17.48 -8.19
CA PRO A 91 12.14 17.74 -7.84
C PRO A 91 11.28 16.46 -7.82
N LEU A 92 11.62 15.46 -8.65
CA LEU A 92 10.94 14.17 -8.66
C LEU A 92 11.11 13.40 -7.34
N ARG A 93 12.32 13.40 -6.76
CA ARG A 93 12.58 12.72 -5.47
C ARG A 93 11.87 13.39 -4.32
N VAL A 94 11.80 14.72 -4.33
CA VAL A 94 11.05 15.49 -3.32
C VAL A 94 9.57 15.15 -3.42
N PHE A 95 8.99 15.18 -4.62
CA PHE A 95 7.58 14.85 -4.85
C PHE A 95 7.24 13.41 -4.43
N VAL A 96 8.07 12.43 -4.80
CA VAL A 96 7.87 11.01 -4.43
C VAL A 96 8.08 10.79 -2.93
N GLY A 97 9.10 11.43 -2.33
CA GLY A 97 9.37 11.40 -0.90
C GLY A 97 8.23 11.99 -0.05
N GLU A 98 7.46 12.94 -0.57
CA GLU A 98 6.28 13.50 0.08
C GLU A 98 5.06 12.57 0.03
N GLN A 99 4.94 11.69 -0.98
CA GLN A 99 3.81 10.77 -1.18
C GLN A 99 4.17 9.29 -1.03
N GLN A 100 4.83 8.92 0.07
CA GLN A 100 5.52 7.63 0.23
C GLN A 100 4.67 6.36 -0.01
N ILE A 101 3.36 6.42 0.17
CA ILE A 101 2.46 5.26 0.08
C ILE A 101 1.55 5.34 -1.15
N PRO A 102 0.91 6.48 -1.48
CA PRO A 102 0.10 6.58 -2.69
C PRO A 102 0.90 6.28 -3.97
N ALA A 103 2.13 6.79 -4.08
CA ALA A 103 2.96 6.61 -5.27
C ALA A 103 3.29 5.12 -5.53
N GLY A 104 3.62 4.38 -4.46
CA GLY A 104 3.90 2.95 -4.56
C GLY A 104 2.68 2.14 -5.00
N ILE A 105 1.52 2.39 -4.38
CA ILE A 105 0.28 1.71 -4.75
C ILE A 105 -0.05 1.97 -6.22
N VAL A 106 -0.06 3.24 -6.64
CA VAL A 106 -0.36 3.62 -8.02
C VAL A 106 0.61 2.97 -9.00
N LEU A 107 1.92 2.98 -8.70
CA LEU A 107 2.93 2.33 -9.54
C LEU A 107 2.66 0.83 -9.72
N PHE A 108 2.41 0.11 -8.63
CA PHE A 108 2.12 -1.33 -8.69
C PHE A 108 0.76 -1.63 -9.33
N THR A 109 -0.25 -0.77 -9.15
CA THR A 109 -1.55 -0.90 -9.83
C THR A 109 -1.39 -0.70 -11.33
N ILE A 110 -0.67 0.33 -11.78
CA ILE A 110 -0.38 0.56 -13.19
C ILE A 110 0.40 -0.62 -13.76
N PHE A 111 1.43 -1.10 -13.05
CA PHE A 111 2.18 -2.29 -13.45
C PHE A 111 1.26 -3.51 -13.61
N ALA A 112 0.40 -3.79 -12.64
CA ALA A 112 -0.54 -4.90 -12.71
C ALA A 112 -1.54 -4.75 -13.88
N MET A 113 -2.03 -3.53 -14.14
CA MET A 113 -2.90 -3.24 -15.28
C MET A 113 -2.18 -3.46 -16.62
N ILE A 114 -0.92 -3.01 -16.75
CA ILE A 114 -0.08 -3.24 -17.93
C ILE A 114 0.16 -4.73 -18.12
N LEU A 115 0.57 -5.42 -17.05
CA LEU A 115 0.79 -6.86 -17.05
C LEU A 115 -0.47 -7.59 -17.51
N TRP A 116 -1.63 -7.27 -16.96
CA TRP A 116 -2.91 -7.88 -17.32
C TRP A 116 -3.32 -7.58 -18.78
N ARG A 117 -3.09 -6.35 -19.25
CA ARG A 117 -3.40 -5.89 -20.61
C ARG A 117 -2.55 -6.57 -21.69
N PHE A 118 -1.27 -6.83 -21.38
CA PHE A 118 -0.30 -7.39 -22.32
C PHE A 118 0.07 -8.84 -22.02
N ARG A 119 -0.55 -9.50 -21.03
CA ARG A 119 -0.17 -10.83 -20.52
C ARG A 119 0.06 -11.90 -21.58
N HIS A 120 -0.63 -11.81 -22.72
CA HIS A 120 -0.55 -12.78 -23.82
C HIS A 120 0.63 -12.55 -24.78
N ASP A 121 1.13 -11.31 -24.84
CA ASP A 121 2.20 -10.88 -25.75
C ASP A 121 3.56 -10.81 -25.04
N LEU A 122 3.58 -11.03 -23.73
CA LEU A 122 4.80 -11.03 -22.93
C LEU A 122 5.74 -12.19 -23.33
N PRO A 123 7.06 -11.99 -23.24
CA PRO A 123 8.04 -13.07 -23.31
C PRO A 123 7.64 -14.24 -22.42
N PHE A 124 7.72 -15.46 -22.96
CA PHE A 124 7.39 -16.72 -22.28
C PHE A 124 5.91 -16.96 -21.96
N ALA A 125 4.99 -16.06 -22.37
CA ALA A 125 3.56 -16.23 -22.15
C ALA A 125 2.99 -17.50 -22.83
N SER A 126 3.67 -18.02 -23.87
CA SER A 126 3.35 -19.28 -24.54
C SER A 126 3.34 -20.50 -23.63
N ALA A 127 4.06 -20.46 -22.52
CA ALA A 127 4.20 -21.61 -21.64
C ALA A 127 3.06 -21.74 -20.62
N ILE A 128 2.29 -20.69 -20.40
CA ILE A 128 1.19 -20.63 -19.42
C ILE A 128 -0.16 -21.03 -20.04
N GLY A 129 -0.17 -21.53 -21.27
CA GLY A 129 -1.35 -22.06 -21.95
C GLY A 129 -2.20 -21.03 -22.72
N VAL A 130 -2.04 -19.73 -22.45
CA VAL A 130 -2.90 -18.68 -23.05
C VAL A 130 -2.13 -17.57 -23.78
N GLY A 131 -0.84 -17.39 -23.52
CA GLY A 131 0.02 -16.60 -24.40
C GLY A 131 0.48 -17.43 -25.59
N GLY A 132 1.02 -16.82 -26.63
CA GLY A 132 1.69 -17.57 -27.71
C GLY A 132 0.85 -17.94 -28.92
N ARG A 133 -0.43 -18.30 -28.79
CA ARG A 133 -1.34 -18.47 -29.94
C ARG A 133 -1.90 -17.13 -30.39
N ARG A 134 -1.23 -16.53 -31.37
CA ARG A 134 -1.61 -15.22 -31.97
C ARG A 134 -2.80 -15.32 -32.92
N ASP A 135 -3.17 -16.53 -33.33
CA ASP A 135 -4.27 -16.82 -34.23
C ASP A 135 -5.65 -16.78 -33.56
N ILE A 136 -5.71 -16.77 -32.21
CA ILE A 136 -6.96 -16.68 -31.45
C ILE A 136 -7.49 -15.23 -31.44
N PRO A 137 -8.71 -14.97 -31.95
CA PRO A 137 -9.32 -13.65 -31.92
C PRO A 137 -9.51 -13.12 -30.49
N PRO A 138 -9.39 -11.81 -30.23
CA PRO A 138 -9.58 -11.23 -28.89
C PRO A 138 -10.91 -11.60 -28.23
N LYS A 139 -11.99 -11.70 -29.02
CA LYS A 139 -13.33 -12.09 -28.54
C LYS A 139 -13.45 -13.57 -28.12
N ALA A 140 -12.54 -14.43 -28.57
CA ALA A 140 -12.53 -15.86 -28.24
C ALA A 140 -11.59 -16.20 -27.06
N ARG A 141 -10.70 -15.28 -26.68
CA ARG A 141 -9.69 -15.52 -25.63
C ARG A 141 -10.28 -15.85 -24.26
N ALA A 142 -11.30 -15.12 -23.82
CA ALA A 142 -11.94 -15.40 -22.53
C ALA A 142 -12.52 -16.82 -22.49
N ARG A 143 -13.26 -17.21 -23.54
CA ARG A 143 -13.81 -18.58 -23.67
C ARG A 143 -12.71 -19.65 -23.72
N PHE A 144 -11.58 -19.35 -24.36
CA PHE A 144 -10.42 -20.24 -24.40
C PHE A 144 -9.77 -20.39 -23.01
N GLU A 145 -9.70 -19.33 -22.21
CA GLU A 145 -9.27 -19.37 -20.81
C GLU A 145 -10.23 -20.23 -19.96
N ASP A 146 -11.53 -20.05 -20.12
CA ASP A 146 -12.56 -20.83 -19.43
C ASP A 146 -12.44 -22.33 -19.78
N ALA A 147 -12.25 -22.65 -21.06
CA ALA A 147 -12.03 -24.02 -21.53
C ALA A 147 -10.75 -24.65 -20.96
N ALA A 148 -9.66 -23.87 -20.87
CA ALA A 148 -8.42 -24.31 -20.25
C ALA A 148 -8.60 -24.62 -18.76
N ALA A 149 -9.30 -23.74 -18.04
CA ALA A 149 -9.62 -23.92 -16.62
C ALA A 149 -10.51 -25.16 -16.40
N LEU A 150 -11.50 -25.38 -17.26
CA LEU A 150 -12.36 -26.56 -17.25
C LEU A 150 -11.55 -27.85 -17.42
N LEU A 151 -10.62 -27.90 -18.38
CA LEU A 151 -9.74 -29.05 -18.58
C LEU A 151 -8.82 -29.30 -17.38
N GLU A 152 -8.25 -28.25 -16.80
CA GLU A 152 -7.39 -28.37 -15.61
C GLU A 152 -8.17 -28.88 -14.41
N GLU A 153 -9.38 -28.36 -14.18
CA GLU A 153 -10.29 -28.84 -13.13
C GLU A 153 -10.69 -30.31 -13.37
N ALA A 154 -11.11 -30.66 -14.58
CA ALA A 154 -11.52 -32.04 -14.91
C ALA A 154 -10.37 -33.03 -14.70
N HIS A 155 -9.16 -32.73 -15.18
CA HIS A 155 -7.98 -33.58 -14.95
C HIS A 155 -7.57 -33.64 -13.48
N ARG A 156 -7.73 -32.56 -12.72
CA ARG A 156 -7.49 -32.55 -11.27
C ARG A 156 -8.47 -33.49 -10.56
N ILE A 157 -9.76 -33.47 -10.91
CA ILE A 157 -10.78 -34.36 -10.34
C ILE A 157 -10.47 -35.81 -10.70
N LEU A 158 -10.27 -36.12 -11.98
CA LEU A 158 -9.99 -37.48 -12.45
C LEU A 158 -8.73 -38.07 -11.82
N ARG A 159 -7.71 -37.25 -11.54
CA ARG A 159 -6.49 -37.69 -10.83
C ARG A 159 -6.68 -37.82 -9.32
N SER A 160 -7.25 -36.82 -8.65
CA SER A 160 -7.34 -36.77 -7.18
C SER A 160 -8.46 -37.62 -6.60
N ARG A 161 -9.54 -37.84 -7.35
CA ARG A 161 -10.76 -38.56 -6.93
C ARG A 161 -11.00 -39.84 -7.73
N LYS A 162 -9.96 -40.38 -8.38
CA LYS A 162 -10.04 -41.55 -9.28
C LYS A 162 -10.93 -42.69 -8.74
N ARG A 163 -10.69 -43.12 -7.49
CA ARG A 163 -11.41 -44.24 -6.86
C ARG A 163 -12.91 -43.95 -6.66
N GLU A 164 -13.26 -42.71 -6.34
CA GLU A 164 -14.66 -42.31 -6.15
C GLU A 164 -15.36 -42.23 -7.51
N VAL A 165 -14.70 -41.63 -8.50
CA VAL A 165 -15.22 -41.55 -9.88
C VAL A 165 -15.45 -42.94 -10.47
N GLU A 166 -14.51 -43.88 -10.30
CA GLU A 166 -14.66 -45.26 -10.79
C GLU A 166 -15.76 -46.06 -10.06
N ARG A 167 -16.09 -45.68 -8.83
CA ARG A 167 -17.14 -46.34 -8.03
C ARG A 167 -18.53 -45.85 -8.40
N GLU A 168 -18.67 -44.58 -8.74
CA GLU A 168 -19.99 -43.93 -8.89
C GLU A 168 -20.41 -43.68 -10.34
N LEU A 169 -19.47 -43.62 -11.29
CA LEU A 169 -19.80 -43.51 -12.71
C LEU A 169 -19.68 -44.86 -13.41
N THR A 170 -20.64 -45.14 -14.29
CA THR A 170 -20.61 -46.28 -15.21
C THR A 170 -19.42 -46.17 -16.17
N SER A 171 -19.07 -47.28 -16.83
CA SER A 171 -18.04 -47.27 -17.88
C SER A 171 -18.42 -46.34 -19.05
N GLY A 172 -19.70 -46.27 -19.41
CA GLY A 172 -20.20 -45.40 -20.48
C GLY A 172 -20.08 -43.91 -20.16
N GLU A 173 -20.40 -43.50 -18.93
CA GLU A 173 -20.28 -42.09 -18.50
C GLU A 173 -18.82 -41.66 -18.41
N ARG A 174 -17.94 -42.52 -17.90
CA ARG A 174 -16.49 -42.24 -17.87
C ARG A 174 -15.91 -42.08 -19.28
N GLU A 175 -16.33 -42.94 -20.20
CA GLU A 175 -15.93 -42.86 -21.60
C GLU A 175 -16.45 -41.57 -22.24
N GLN A 176 -17.70 -41.18 -21.98
CA GLN A 176 -18.29 -39.93 -22.48
C GLN A 176 -17.51 -38.69 -22.01
N VAL A 177 -17.18 -38.63 -20.71
CA VAL A 177 -16.36 -37.54 -20.14
C VAL A 177 -14.97 -37.52 -20.76
N ALA A 178 -14.31 -38.68 -20.87
CA ALA A 178 -12.98 -38.78 -21.47
C ALA A 178 -12.98 -38.32 -22.94
N GLN A 179 -13.97 -38.72 -23.72
CA GLN A 179 -14.11 -38.31 -25.12
C GLN A 179 -14.38 -36.81 -25.27
N ALA A 180 -15.20 -36.23 -24.39
CA ALA A 180 -15.50 -34.80 -24.41
C ALA A 180 -14.27 -33.95 -24.06
N ILE A 181 -13.52 -34.34 -23.02
CA ILE A 181 -12.24 -33.73 -22.64
C ILE A 181 -11.23 -33.84 -23.78
N ALA A 182 -11.05 -35.04 -24.35
CA ALA A 182 -10.11 -35.27 -25.45
C ALA A 182 -10.49 -34.51 -26.73
N ALA A 183 -11.78 -34.30 -27.00
CA ALA A 183 -12.23 -33.48 -28.12
C ALA A 183 -11.89 -31.99 -27.90
N LEU A 184 -12.08 -31.48 -26.69
CA LEU A 184 -11.71 -30.11 -26.34
C LEU A 184 -10.18 -29.91 -26.40
N GLU A 185 -9.40 -30.84 -25.87
CA GLU A 185 -7.93 -30.79 -25.99
C GLU A 185 -7.46 -30.75 -27.44
N ARG A 186 -8.08 -31.56 -28.33
CA ARG A 186 -7.77 -31.55 -29.77
C ARG A 186 -8.11 -30.21 -30.41
N ALA A 187 -9.29 -29.65 -30.14
CA ALA A 187 -9.67 -28.34 -30.67
C ALA A 187 -8.73 -27.22 -30.18
N MET A 188 -8.31 -27.28 -28.91
CA MET A 188 -7.38 -26.30 -28.33
C MET A 188 -5.93 -26.45 -28.84
N SER A 189 -5.51 -27.65 -29.22
CA SER A 189 -4.15 -27.94 -29.74
C SER A 189 -4.05 -27.96 -31.26
N ALA A 190 -5.16 -27.69 -31.97
CA ALA A 190 -5.17 -27.59 -33.43
C ALA A 190 -4.21 -26.50 -33.95
N ALA A 191 -3.56 -26.78 -35.08
CA ALA A 191 -2.56 -25.89 -35.69
C ALA A 191 -3.14 -24.52 -36.11
N THR A 192 -4.42 -24.47 -36.44
CA THR A 192 -5.17 -23.26 -36.77
C THR A 192 -6.41 -23.17 -35.90
N PHE A 193 -6.75 -21.98 -35.39
CA PHE A 193 -7.94 -21.79 -34.56
C PHE A 193 -9.21 -21.85 -35.41
N ASP A 194 -10.02 -22.90 -35.19
CA ASP A 194 -11.39 -22.97 -35.66
C ASP A 194 -12.32 -22.64 -34.49
N ALA A 195 -13.03 -21.51 -34.60
CA ALA A 195 -13.91 -21.04 -33.53
C ALA A 195 -15.14 -21.93 -33.36
N ASP A 196 -15.70 -22.45 -34.45
CA ASP A 196 -16.93 -23.24 -34.42
C ASP A 196 -16.66 -24.64 -33.86
N GLU A 197 -15.55 -25.27 -34.26
CA GLU A 197 -15.12 -26.55 -33.69
C GLU A 197 -14.77 -26.41 -32.20
N PHE A 198 -14.07 -25.34 -31.83
CA PHE A 198 -13.74 -25.02 -30.44
C PHE A 198 -14.99 -24.84 -29.59
N ASP A 199 -15.93 -23.99 -30.01
CA ASP A 199 -17.15 -23.70 -29.25
C ASP A 199 -18.02 -24.96 -29.08
N ALA A 200 -18.12 -25.79 -30.12
CA ALA A 200 -18.83 -27.06 -30.06
C ALA A 200 -18.14 -28.06 -29.11
N ALA A 201 -16.81 -28.15 -29.14
CA ALA A 201 -16.05 -29.01 -28.25
C ALA A 201 -16.13 -28.53 -26.78
N HIS A 202 -16.02 -27.22 -26.55
CA HIS A 202 -16.11 -26.61 -25.24
C HIS A 202 -17.49 -26.84 -24.62
N SER A 203 -18.56 -26.60 -25.38
CA SER A 203 -19.94 -26.84 -24.91
C SER A 203 -20.21 -28.31 -24.56
N ARG A 204 -19.64 -29.25 -25.33
CA ARG A 204 -19.75 -30.69 -25.03
C ARG A 204 -18.99 -31.08 -23.78
N ALA A 205 -17.76 -30.56 -23.62
CA ALA A 205 -16.94 -30.81 -22.45
C ALA A 205 -17.57 -30.22 -21.19
N ASP A 206 -18.05 -28.98 -21.24
CA ASP A 206 -18.69 -28.30 -20.10
C ASP A 206 -19.94 -29.05 -19.64
N ARG A 207 -20.78 -29.50 -20.57
CA ARG A 207 -21.96 -30.33 -20.25
C ARG A 207 -21.56 -31.66 -19.62
N ALA A 208 -20.65 -32.41 -20.24
CA ALA A 208 -20.24 -33.73 -19.73
C ALA A 208 -19.55 -33.64 -18.35
N VAL A 209 -18.68 -32.65 -18.17
CA VAL A 209 -18.00 -32.39 -16.89
C VAL A 209 -18.99 -31.87 -15.84
N GLY A 210 -19.92 -31.00 -16.22
CA GLY A 210 -20.97 -30.49 -15.34
C GLY A 210 -21.91 -31.59 -14.85
N GLU A 211 -22.42 -32.42 -15.75
CA GLU A 211 -23.36 -33.52 -15.43
C GLU A 211 -22.67 -34.61 -14.59
N HIS A 212 -21.51 -35.09 -15.02
CA HIS A 212 -20.90 -36.28 -14.44
C HIS A 212 -19.88 -35.99 -13.35
N LEU A 213 -19.16 -34.87 -13.43
CA LEU A 213 -18.14 -34.49 -12.45
C LEU A 213 -18.57 -33.34 -11.52
N GLY A 214 -19.77 -32.76 -11.72
CA GLY A 214 -20.25 -31.57 -11.02
C GLY A 214 -20.15 -31.63 -9.50
N ARG A 215 -20.44 -32.80 -8.91
CA ARG A 215 -20.38 -32.99 -7.44
C ARG A 215 -18.97 -32.91 -6.84
N TRP A 216 -17.92 -33.12 -7.64
CA TRP A 216 -16.52 -32.98 -7.21
C TRP A 216 -15.88 -31.68 -7.67
N ARG A 217 -16.57 -30.90 -8.51
CA ARG A 217 -16.15 -29.53 -8.82
C ARG A 217 -16.16 -28.71 -7.54
N LYS A 218 -15.20 -27.80 -7.41
CA LYS A 218 -15.28 -26.84 -6.31
C LYS A 218 -16.50 -25.97 -6.59
N GLY A 219 -17.45 -25.93 -5.66
CA GLY A 219 -18.59 -25.02 -5.80
C GLY A 219 -18.08 -23.58 -5.86
N GLU A 220 -18.62 -22.77 -6.76
CA GLU A 220 -18.22 -21.37 -6.94
C GLU A 220 -18.24 -20.61 -5.61
N MET A 221 -19.27 -20.85 -4.79
CA MET A 221 -19.40 -20.29 -3.43
C MET A 221 -18.22 -20.63 -2.51
N ARG A 222 -17.66 -21.83 -2.62
CA ARG A 222 -16.49 -22.23 -1.82
C ARG A 222 -15.23 -21.54 -2.29
N GLU A 223 -15.06 -21.31 -3.59
CA GLU A 223 -13.92 -20.58 -4.13
C GLU A 223 -13.93 -19.10 -3.73
N TYR A 224 -15.11 -18.47 -3.79
CA TYR A 224 -15.30 -17.11 -3.26
C TYR A 224 -15.05 -17.07 -1.75
N ALA A 225 -15.56 -18.03 -0.98
CA ALA A 225 -15.34 -18.09 0.46
C ALA A 225 -13.86 -18.33 0.83
N GLU A 226 -13.15 -19.21 0.13
CA GLU A 226 -11.70 -19.44 0.30
C GLU A 226 -10.92 -18.15 0.01
N SER A 227 -11.24 -17.46 -1.09
CA SER A 227 -10.57 -16.22 -1.49
C SER A 227 -10.82 -15.07 -0.52
N ILE A 228 -12.07 -14.86 -0.12
CA ILE A 228 -12.46 -13.86 0.88
C ILE A 228 -11.82 -14.20 2.24
N GLY A 229 -11.82 -15.47 2.62
CA GLY A 229 -11.19 -15.95 3.86
C GLY A 229 -9.68 -15.64 3.89
N ILE A 230 -8.97 -15.89 2.79
CA ILE A 230 -7.55 -15.53 2.65
C ILE A 230 -7.36 -14.01 2.72
N ALA A 231 -8.18 -13.23 2.01
CA ALA A 231 -8.09 -11.77 2.03
C ALA A 231 -8.32 -11.19 3.44
N VAL A 232 -9.32 -11.70 4.17
CA VAL A 232 -9.60 -11.32 5.55
C VAL A 232 -8.45 -11.75 6.46
N ALA A 233 -7.92 -12.96 6.33
CA ALA A 233 -6.79 -13.44 7.11
C ALA A 233 -5.54 -12.56 6.90
N VAL A 234 -5.23 -12.20 5.64
CA VAL A 234 -4.13 -11.28 5.32
C VAL A 234 -4.39 -9.90 5.91
N ALA A 235 -5.61 -9.35 5.80
CA ALA A 235 -5.95 -8.06 6.40
C ALA A 235 -5.82 -8.07 7.93
N LEU A 236 -6.25 -9.16 8.59
CA LEU A 236 -6.10 -9.35 10.04
C LEU A 236 -4.62 -9.48 10.44
N LEU A 237 -3.80 -10.17 9.66
CA LEU A 237 -2.36 -10.25 9.88
C LEU A 237 -1.71 -8.88 9.72
N LEU A 238 -2.05 -8.14 8.67
CA LEU A 238 -1.58 -6.77 8.48
C LEU A 238 -1.96 -5.86 9.65
N ARG A 239 -3.19 -5.98 10.15
CA ARG A 239 -3.68 -5.23 11.31
C ARG A 239 -2.99 -5.64 12.62
N ALA A 240 -2.68 -6.93 12.77
CA ALA A 240 -2.02 -7.45 13.97
C ALA A 240 -0.57 -6.95 14.06
N PHE A 241 0.17 -6.99 12.95
CA PHE A 241 1.63 -6.81 12.97
C PHE A 241 2.13 -5.48 12.38
N VAL A 242 1.43 -4.89 11.41
CA VAL A 242 1.99 -3.83 10.55
C VAL A 242 1.40 -2.46 10.87
N VAL A 243 0.07 -2.34 10.76
CA VAL A 243 -0.63 -1.05 10.76
C VAL A 243 -1.85 -1.09 11.67
N GLU A 244 -2.11 0.01 12.38
CA GLU A 244 -3.35 0.24 13.11
C GLU A 244 -3.97 1.58 12.72
N ALA A 245 -5.30 1.63 12.70
CA ALA A 245 -6.05 2.84 12.39
C ALA A 245 -6.55 3.49 13.68
N PHE A 246 -6.35 4.80 13.81
CA PHE A 246 -6.84 5.60 14.93
C PHE A 246 -7.65 6.79 14.44
N LYS A 247 -8.67 7.18 15.21
CA LYS A 247 -9.39 8.44 15.05
C LYS A 247 -8.88 9.45 16.06
N ILE A 248 -8.67 10.70 15.65
CA ILE A 248 -8.20 11.79 16.50
C ILE A 248 -9.41 12.50 17.13
N PRO A 249 -9.60 12.39 18.47
CA PRO A 249 -10.76 12.98 19.14
C PRO A 249 -10.50 14.38 19.69
N SER A 250 -9.24 14.83 19.80
CA SER A 250 -8.86 16.06 20.51
C SER A 250 -7.88 16.94 19.72
N GLY A 251 -7.91 18.25 20.01
CA GLY A 251 -7.12 19.28 19.31
C GLY A 251 -5.69 19.49 19.82
N SER A 252 -5.15 18.59 20.64
CA SER A 252 -3.83 18.78 21.27
C SER A 252 -2.64 18.70 20.30
N MET A 253 -2.86 18.16 19.11
CA MET A 253 -1.88 18.04 18.04
C MET A 253 -2.16 19.00 16.88
N ILE A 254 -3.07 19.98 17.06
CA ILE A 254 -3.31 21.03 16.06
C ILE A 254 -2.04 21.89 15.90
N PRO A 255 -1.65 22.27 14.68
CA PRO A 255 -2.35 22.03 13.40
C PRO A 255 -1.92 20.75 12.66
N THR A 256 -0.94 20.00 13.17
CA THR A 256 -0.45 18.77 12.53
C THR A 256 -1.56 17.74 12.35
N LEU A 257 -2.34 17.50 13.41
CA LEU A 257 -3.52 16.63 13.41
C LEU A 257 -4.73 17.42 13.91
N MET A 258 -5.79 17.37 13.12
CA MET A 258 -7.07 18.02 13.38
C MET A 258 -8.04 17.03 14.01
N VAL A 259 -9.01 17.55 14.76
CA VAL A 259 -10.12 16.75 15.29
C VAL A 259 -10.90 16.15 14.11
N GLY A 260 -11.13 14.83 14.15
CA GLY A 260 -11.82 14.10 13.08
C GLY A 260 -10.91 13.42 12.06
N ASP A 261 -9.59 13.65 12.13
CA ASP A 261 -8.62 12.90 11.32
C ASP A 261 -8.62 11.40 11.70
N HIS A 262 -8.51 10.57 10.68
CA HIS A 262 -8.24 9.15 10.80
C HIS A 262 -6.86 8.88 10.24
N ILE A 263 -5.99 8.35 11.09
CA ILE A 263 -4.57 8.12 10.77
C ILE A 263 -4.25 6.63 10.77
N PHE A 264 -3.24 6.28 9.98
CA PHE A 264 -2.55 5.01 10.12
C PHE A 264 -1.28 5.15 10.95
N VAL A 265 -1.01 4.14 11.75
CA VAL A 265 0.12 4.06 12.67
C VAL A 265 0.94 2.82 12.36
N SER A 266 2.25 2.99 12.21
CA SER A 266 3.23 1.91 12.02
C SER A 266 3.62 1.29 13.36
N LYS A 267 3.31 0.00 13.55
CA LYS A 267 3.72 -0.75 14.76
C LYS A 267 5.19 -1.15 14.73
N PHE A 268 5.74 -1.39 13.53
CA PHE A 268 7.10 -1.88 13.37
C PHE A 268 8.20 -0.87 13.71
N THR A 269 7.92 0.43 13.63
CA THR A 269 8.96 1.48 13.82
C THR A 269 9.69 1.33 15.17
N TYR A 270 8.98 0.90 16.22
CA TYR A 270 9.53 0.76 17.58
C TYR A 270 9.71 -0.71 18.01
N GLY A 271 9.74 -1.63 17.03
CA GLY A 271 9.84 -3.08 17.24
C GLY A 271 8.48 -3.78 17.18
N PRO A 272 8.41 -4.99 16.60
CA PRO A 272 7.14 -5.71 16.45
C PRO A 272 6.56 -6.09 17.82
N LEU A 273 5.30 -5.77 18.02
CA LEU A 273 4.52 -6.29 19.15
C LEU A 273 4.16 -7.75 18.86
N ILE A 274 4.21 -8.59 19.88
CA ILE A 274 3.67 -9.94 19.82
C ILE A 274 2.13 -9.81 19.84
N PRO A 275 1.41 -10.33 18.83
CA PRO A 275 -0.03 -10.18 18.75
C PRO A 275 -0.74 -10.63 20.03
N TRP A 276 -1.83 -9.94 20.36
CA TRP A 276 -2.63 -10.18 21.57
C TRP A 276 -1.90 -9.94 22.90
N THR A 277 -0.65 -9.46 22.88
CA THR A 277 0.11 -9.12 24.08
C THR A 277 0.69 -7.71 23.98
N ASP A 278 1.15 -7.17 25.11
CA ASP A 278 1.83 -5.87 25.18
C ASP A 278 3.37 -6.01 25.08
N GLN A 279 3.89 -7.20 24.79
CA GLN A 279 5.33 -7.44 24.73
C GLN A 279 5.90 -7.18 23.34
N ARG A 280 7.10 -6.58 23.30
CA ARG A 280 7.86 -6.34 22.06
C ARG A 280 8.90 -7.43 21.87
N LEU A 281 9.05 -7.91 20.63
CA LEU A 281 10.11 -8.88 20.28
C LEU A 281 11.50 -8.25 20.37
N PHE A 282 11.61 -6.95 20.06
CA PHE A 282 12.82 -6.15 20.16
C PHE A 282 12.51 -4.82 20.84
N SER A 283 12.93 -4.64 22.09
CA SER A 283 12.62 -3.46 22.91
C SER A 283 13.60 -2.29 22.76
N ARG A 284 14.63 -2.42 21.91
CA ARG A 284 15.78 -1.51 21.82
C ARG A 284 15.75 -0.54 20.64
N LEU A 285 14.56 -0.22 20.11
CA LEU A 285 14.40 0.83 19.10
C LEU A 285 13.78 2.07 19.77
N PRO A 286 14.58 2.92 20.42
CA PRO A 286 14.07 4.11 21.10
C PRO A 286 13.44 5.06 20.08
N PRO A 287 12.32 5.71 20.45
CA PRO A 287 11.72 6.73 19.60
C PRO A 287 12.68 7.89 19.40
N LYS A 288 12.66 8.48 18.21
CA LYS A 288 13.54 9.61 17.87
C LYS A 288 12.85 10.92 18.25
N ARG A 289 13.66 11.92 18.58
CA ARG A 289 13.17 13.30 18.76
C ARG A 289 12.42 13.76 17.51
N GLY A 290 11.29 14.41 17.75
CA GLY A 290 10.33 14.88 16.74
C GLY A 290 9.38 13.81 16.20
N ASP A 291 9.50 12.53 16.57
CA ASP A 291 8.53 11.49 16.17
C ASP A 291 7.13 11.77 16.76
N VAL A 292 6.08 11.59 15.97
CA VAL A 292 4.69 11.59 16.47
C VAL A 292 4.27 10.14 16.70
N MET A 293 3.90 9.81 17.93
CA MET A 293 3.60 8.44 18.31
C MET A 293 2.29 8.31 19.09
N VAL A 294 1.63 7.17 18.89
CA VAL A 294 0.48 6.73 19.69
C VAL A 294 0.99 5.81 20.79
N PHE A 295 0.49 6.00 22.00
CA PHE A 295 0.87 5.23 23.19
C PHE A 295 -0.29 5.15 24.19
N LYS A 296 -0.26 4.13 25.06
CA LYS A 296 -1.18 4.02 26.19
C LYS A 296 -0.79 5.06 27.25
N PHE A 297 -1.75 5.88 27.68
CA PHE A 297 -1.51 6.91 28.69
C PHE A 297 -0.97 6.29 29.99
N PRO A 298 0.18 6.73 30.54
CA PRO A 298 0.83 6.05 31.67
C PRO A 298 -0.01 5.95 32.95
N GLU A 299 -0.91 6.90 33.22
CA GLU A 299 -1.76 6.88 34.44
C GLU A 299 -3.07 6.12 34.24
N ASN A 300 -3.53 6.00 33.00
CA ASN A 300 -4.69 5.18 32.65
C ASN A 300 -4.45 4.50 31.30
N LYS A 301 -3.96 3.26 31.33
CA LYS A 301 -3.59 2.47 30.15
C LYS A 301 -4.77 2.09 29.24
N GLU A 302 -6.02 2.38 29.63
CA GLU A 302 -7.21 2.20 28.79
C GLU A 302 -7.34 3.29 27.72
N GLN A 303 -6.67 4.43 27.91
CA GLN A 303 -6.72 5.57 27.00
C GLN A 303 -5.49 5.63 26.11
N ASP A 304 -5.71 5.84 24.82
CA ASP A 304 -4.65 6.06 23.84
C ASP A 304 -4.42 7.55 23.62
N PHE A 305 -3.16 7.96 23.71
CA PHE A 305 -2.72 9.34 23.50
C PHE A 305 -1.81 9.38 22.28
N ILE A 306 -1.82 10.53 21.60
CA ILE A 306 -0.91 10.84 20.50
C ILE A 306 -0.21 12.15 20.78
N LYS A 307 1.12 12.12 20.79
CA LYS A 307 1.98 13.27 21.09
C LYS A 307 3.28 13.19 20.29
N ARG A 308 4.02 14.30 20.29
CA ARG A 308 5.35 14.37 19.70
C ARG A 308 6.43 14.13 20.74
N VAL A 309 7.42 13.31 20.41
CA VAL A 309 8.62 13.07 21.22
C VAL A 309 9.51 14.30 21.17
N ILE A 310 9.81 14.88 22.32
CA ILE A 310 10.68 16.06 22.43
C ILE A 310 12.04 15.67 22.99
N ALA A 311 12.07 14.88 24.07
CA ALA A 311 13.30 14.44 24.71
C ALA A 311 13.41 12.91 24.76
N ALA A 312 14.62 12.42 24.59
CA ALA A 312 14.97 11.00 24.47
C ALA A 312 15.68 10.51 25.75
N PRO A 313 15.88 9.19 25.94
CA PRO A 313 16.60 8.63 27.08
C PRO A 313 17.86 9.39 27.47
N GLY A 314 17.99 9.68 28.76
CA GLY A 314 19.14 10.38 29.34
C GLY A 314 19.08 11.90 29.28
N ASP A 315 18.21 12.49 28.46
CA ASP A 315 18.04 13.94 28.40
C ASP A 315 17.53 14.54 29.72
N THR A 316 17.87 15.80 29.94
CA THR A 316 17.19 16.69 30.88
C THR A 316 16.34 17.67 30.09
N LEU A 317 15.03 17.68 30.33
CA LEU A 317 14.09 18.62 29.72
C LEU A 317 13.64 19.67 30.74
N GLU A 318 13.84 20.93 30.41
CA GLU A 318 13.16 22.07 31.04
C GLU A 318 12.18 22.66 30.03
N VAL A 319 11.14 23.33 30.52
CA VAL A 319 10.15 24.01 29.66
C VAL A 319 9.90 25.41 30.20
N ILE A 320 9.97 26.43 29.35
CA ILE A 320 9.68 27.81 29.70
C ILE A 320 8.60 28.38 28.76
N ASN A 321 7.44 28.77 29.29
CA ASN A 321 6.29 29.22 28.49
C ASN A 321 5.95 28.26 27.32
N GLY A 322 6.07 26.95 27.54
CA GLY A 322 5.84 25.93 26.50
C GLY A 322 7.01 25.68 25.54
N ARG A 323 8.09 26.47 25.61
CA ARG A 323 9.34 26.26 24.85
C ARG A 323 10.21 25.19 25.50
N PRO A 324 10.59 24.12 24.79
CA PRO A 324 11.45 23.09 25.33
C PRO A 324 12.92 23.54 25.35
N ILE A 325 13.60 23.21 26.45
CA ILE A 325 15.03 23.39 26.67
C ILE A 325 15.60 21.99 26.95
N ILE A 326 16.36 21.44 26.02
CA ILE A 326 16.92 20.09 26.10
C ILE A 326 18.39 20.19 26.47
N ASN A 327 18.80 19.64 27.61
CA ASN A 327 20.18 19.69 28.09
C ASN A 327 20.74 21.13 28.15
N GLY A 328 19.90 22.10 28.54
CA GLY A 328 20.24 23.53 28.59
C GLY A 328 20.16 24.27 27.25
N TRP A 329 19.88 23.56 26.15
CA TRP A 329 19.76 24.15 24.81
C TRP A 329 18.29 24.41 24.45
N LEU A 330 17.96 25.68 24.21
CA LEU A 330 16.63 26.12 23.79
C LEU A 330 16.36 25.66 22.35
N VAL A 331 15.27 24.91 22.12
CA VAL A 331 14.93 24.41 20.80
C VAL A 331 14.58 25.58 19.87
N PRO A 332 15.24 25.76 18.71
CA PRO A 332 15.00 26.86 17.81
C PRO A 332 13.67 26.71 17.08
N HIS A 333 13.02 27.85 16.82
CA HIS A 333 11.79 27.91 16.06
C HIS A 333 11.72 29.21 15.25
N CYS A 334 10.74 29.30 14.35
CA CYS A 334 10.49 30.47 13.52
C CYS A 334 9.01 30.83 13.55
N HIS A 335 8.69 32.11 13.76
CA HIS A 335 7.31 32.60 13.78
C HIS A 335 6.72 32.61 12.38
N VAL A 336 5.58 31.95 12.20
CA VAL A 336 4.86 31.85 10.93
C VAL A 336 3.77 32.92 10.84
N GLY A 337 3.01 33.13 11.91
CA GLY A 337 1.96 34.14 11.97
C GLY A 337 0.76 33.74 12.83
N PRO A 338 -0.28 34.59 12.88
CA PRO A 338 -1.48 34.33 13.68
C PRO A 338 -2.33 33.22 13.06
N TYR A 339 -2.70 32.24 13.88
CA TYR A 339 -3.48 31.07 13.49
C TYR A 339 -4.79 31.02 14.28
N ARG A 340 -5.88 30.76 13.58
CA ARG A 340 -7.21 30.66 14.18
C ARG A 340 -7.72 29.25 14.03
N TYR A 341 -8.25 28.67 15.08
CA TYR A 341 -8.90 27.36 14.99
C TYR A 341 -10.05 27.32 15.98
N GLU A 342 -11.13 26.64 15.59
CA GLU A 342 -12.38 26.66 16.35
C GLU A 342 -12.79 28.11 16.65
N SER A 343 -12.78 28.50 17.94
CA SER A 343 -13.07 29.87 18.41
C SER A 343 -11.88 30.52 19.12
N ARG A 344 -10.66 30.05 18.85
CA ARG A 344 -9.41 30.52 19.48
C ARG A 344 -8.49 31.19 18.48
N GLN A 345 -7.72 32.15 18.99
CA GLN A 345 -6.61 32.77 18.29
C GLN A 345 -5.32 32.36 19.00
N ALA A 346 -4.33 31.98 18.21
CA ALA A 346 -3.03 31.54 18.67
C ALA A 346 -1.95 32.01 17.69
N GLU A 347 -0.69 31.84 18.07
CA GLU A 347 0.49 32.14 17.27
C GLU A 347 1.13 30.85 16.78
N LEU A 348 1.29 30.72 15.46
CA LEU A 348 1.88 29.55 14.81
C LEU A 348 3.38 29.74 14.64
N PHE A 349 4.12 28.69 14.98
CA PHE A 349 5.57 28.61 14.83
C PHE A 349 5.97 27.32 14.13
N LEU A 350 7.11 27.35 13.47
CA LEU A 350 7.81 26.19 12.92
C LEU A 350 9.00 25.88 13.83
N GLU A 351 8.95 24.78 14.57
CA GLU A 351 10.03 24.34 15.47
C GLU A 351 10.96 23.35 14.75
N TYR A 352 12.26 23.42 15.03
CA TYR A 352 13.29 22.59 14.39
C TYR A 352 13.98 21.66 15.39
N LEU A 353 13.92 20.36 15.14
CA LEU A 353 14.54 19.35 16.01
C LEU A 353 15.17 18.24 15.16
N GLY A 354 16.50 18.25 15.13
CA GLY A 354 17.32 17.42 14.24
C GLY A 354 17.01 17.68 12.78
N ASP A 355 16.75 16.60 12.04
CA ASP A 355 16.36 16.64 10.62
C ASP A 355 14.87 16.98 10.41
N ARG A 356 14.09 17.19 11.47
CA ARG A 356 12.66 17.51 11.39
C ARG A 356 12.34 18.99 11.58
N SER A 357 11.28 19.43 10.91
CA SER A 357 10.54 20.66 11.20
C SER A 357 9.07 20.32 11.42
N TYR A 358 8.41 20.96 12.37
CA TYR A 358 6.98 20.74 12.65
C TYR A 358 6.31 21.97 13.24
N PHE A 359 4.98 22.02 13.12
CA PHE A 359 4.20 23.12 13.66
C PHE A 359 4.09 23.03 15.17
N THR A 360 4.14 24.20 15.81
CA THR A 360 3.81 24.39 17.22
C THR A 360 2.91 25.60 17.35
N LEU A 361 1.98 25.55 18.30
CA LEU A 361 0.96 26.55 18.48
C LEU A 361 0.94 27.02 19.94
N TYR A 362 0.91 28.34 20.13
CA TYR A 362 0.90 28.97 21.45
C TYR A 362 -0.24 29.99 21.54
N ASP A 363 -0.93 30.07 22.68
CA ASP A 363 -2.01 31.03 22.90
C ASP A 363 -1.50 32.49 22.83
N ALA A 364 -0.21 32.72 23.10
CA ALA A 364 0.48 33.98 22.89
C ALA A 364 1.93 33.74 22.48
N ASN A 365 2.58 34.74 21.87
CA ASN A 365 4.00 34.66 21.53
C ASN A 365 4.84 34.30 22.79
N PRO A 366 5.54 33.14 22.80
CA PRO A 366 6.30 32.68 23.95
C PRO A 366 7.63 33.43 24.16
N ASP A 367 8.06 34.26 23.19
CA ASP A 367 9.38 34.89 23.13
C ASP A 367 9.35 36.39 23.46
N LYS A 368 8.34 36.82 24.22
CA LYS A 368 8.08 38.24 24.49
C LYS A 368 9.23 38.97 25.17
N THR A 369 9.97 38.29 26.04
CA THR A 369 11.00 38.92 26.88
C THR A 369 12.23 38.03 26.93
N MET A 370 13.30 38.52 26.32
CA MET A 370 14.63 37.92 26.38
C MET A 370 15.33 38.34 27.67
N CYS A 371 16.26 37.52 28.14
CA CYS A 371 17.07 37.79 29.33
C CYS A 371 18.48 37.22 29.18
N VAL A 372 19.41 37.82 29.91
CA VAL A 372 20.74 37.26 30.19
C VAL A 372 20.72 36.64 31.59
N ASP A 373 20.07 37.29 32.54
CA ASP A 373 19.94 36.84 33.92
C ASP A 373 18.52 37.05 34.48
N ASN A 374 18.30 36.66 35.74
CA ASN A 374 16.99 36.77 36.37
C ASN A 374 16.57 38.22 36.69
N GLU A 375 17.49 39.18 36.67
CA GLU A 375 17.19 40.59 36.96
C GLU A 375 16.46 41.26 35.80
N ASP A 376 16.66 40.73 34.58
CA ASP A 376 15.91 41.12 33.38
C ASP A 376 14.43 40.68 33.42
N CYS A 377 14.08 39.74 34.31
CA CYS A 377 12.75 39.18 34.41
C CYS A 377 11.92 39.84 35.52
N THR A 378 10.59 39.88 35.34
CA THR A 378 9.70 40.30 36.43
C THR A 378 9.82 39.32 37.61
N PRO A 379 9.56 39.75 38.86
CA PRO A 379 9.78 38.90 40.05
C PRO A 379 9.02 37.56 40.07
N ALA A 380 7.99 37.41 39.22
CA ALA A 380 7.22 36.17 39.08
C ALA A 380 7.79 35.21 38.02
N LEU A 381 8.83 35.60 37.29
CA LEU A 381 9.41 34.86 36.16
C LEU A 381 10.88 34.52 36.44
N SER A 382 11.40 33.56 35.71
CA SER A 382 12.82 33.19 35.75
C SER A 382 13.41 33.21 34.34
N CYS A 383 14.70 33.51 34.26
CA CYS A 383 15.48 33.43 33.04
C CYS A 383 15.96 32.00 32.81
N ARG A 384 15.51 31.35 31.74
CA ARG A 384 16.01 30.04 31.30
C ARG A 384 16.20 30.04 29.80
N GLY A 385 17.37 29.58 29.34
CA GLY A 385 17.68 29.52 27.92
C GLY A 385 17.58 30.87 27.20
N GLY A 386 17.77 31.98 27.94
CA GLY A 386 17.67 33.34 27.41
C GLY A 386 16.24 33.91 27.33
N LEU A 387 15.24 33.25 27.94
CA LEU A 387 13.86 33.70 27.97
C LEU A 387 13.35 33.91 29.39
N CYS A 388 12.56 34.96 29.61
CA CYS A 388 11.79 35.13 30.84
C CYS A 388 10.46 34.38 30.74
N GLY A 389 10.16 33.57 31.75
CA GLY A 389 8.93 32.79 31.76
C GLY A 389 8.76 31.99 33.03
N VAL A 390 7.68 31.20 33.08
CA VAL A 390 7.44 30.28 34.20
C VAL A 390 8.13 28.95 33.87
N PRO A 391 9.22 28.60 34.57
CA PRO A 391 9.93 27.36 34.29
C PRO A 391 9.15 26.15 34.81
N ARG A 392 9.24 25.04 34.08
CA ARG A 392 8.80 23.71 34.50
C ARG A 392 9.95 22.72 34.32
N GLY A 393 10.08 21.79 35.27
CA GLY A 393 11.22 20.87 35.35
C GLY A 393 12.31 21.39 36.30
N PRO A 394 13.55 20.88 36.19
CA PRO A 394 14.03 19.94 35.18
C PRO A 394 13.41 18.54 35.31
N PHE A 395 13.12 17.93 34.17
CA PHE A 395 12.63 16.57 34.07
C PHE A 395 13.71 15.67 33.46
N LYS A 396 14.07 14.60 34.17
CA LYS A 396 15.06 13.65 33.68
C LYS A 396 14.38 12.50 32.96
N VAL A 397 14.77 12.23 31.71
CA VAL A 397 14.22 11.13 30.92
C VAL A 397 14.93 9.83 31.29
N ALA A 398 14.17 8.83 31.74
CA ALA A 398 14.70 7.50 32.05
C ALA A 398 15.18 6.76 30.78
N GLU A 399 15.98 5.70 30.95
CA GLU A 399 16.60 4.96 29.84
C GLU A 399 15.58 4.27 28.92
N ASP A 400 14.41 3.94 29.47
CA ASP A 400 13.29 3.21 28.85
C ASP A 400 12.05 4.09 28.66
N GLU A 401 12.20 5.41 28.75
CA GLU A 401 11.13 6.37 28.59
C GLU A 401 11.43 7.39 27.48
N ALA A 402 10.37 7.98 26.93
CA ALA A 402 10.43 9.16 26.08
C ALA A 402 9.55 10.27 26.64
N TRP A 403 9.99 11.51 26.49
CA TRP A 403 9.22 12.67 26.94
C TRP A 403 8.48 13.31 25.78
N VAL A 404 7.19 13.56 25.94
CA VAL A 404 6.31 13.97 24.86
C VAL A 404 5.55 15.26 25.14
N MET A 405 5.29 16.04 24.09
CA MET A 405 4.49 17.26 24.14
C MET A 405 3.49 17.29 22.98
N GLY A 406 2.36 17.96 23.19
CA GLY A 406 1.45 18.31 22.10
C GLY A 406 2.01 19.43 21.24
N ASP A 407 1.63 19.45 19.96
CA ASP A 407 1.97 20.56 19.06
C ASP A 407 1.18 21.83 19.44
N ASN A 408 -0.02 21.66 20.00
CA ASN A 408 -0.77 22.75 20.64
C ASN A 408 -0.30 22.91 22.09
N ARG A 409 0.71 23.76 22.31
CA ARG A 409 1.57 23.77 23.50
C ARG A 409 0.84 24.19 24.77
N ASP A 410 -0.13 25.08 24.67
CA ASP A 410 -0.92 25.54 25.81
C ASP A 410 -2.20 24.71 26.01
N ASN A 411 -2.60 23.93 25.00
CA ASN A 411 -3.83 23.12 25.02
C ASN A 411 -3.54 21.64 24.86
N SER A 412 -2.62 21.12 25.66
CA SER A 412 -2.22 19.71 25.63
C SER A 412 -1.98 19.15 27.03
N HIS A 413 -2.75 18.11 27.37
CA HIS A 413 -2.45 17.23 28.49
C HIS A 413 -1.38 16.22 28.05
N ASP A 414 -0.12 16.48 28.40
CA ASP A 414 1.06 15.70 28.01
C ASP A 414 2.05 15.55 29.17
N SER A 415 3.28 15.09 28.91
CA SER A 415 4.27 14.77 29.95
C SER A 415 4.50 15.88 30.97
N ARG A 416 4.18 17.14 30.66
CA ARG A 416 4.32 18.28 31.58
C ARG A 416 3.22 18.36 32.65
N GLU A 417 2.04 17.81 32.38
CA GLU A 417 0.86 17.92 33.26
C GLU A 417 0.64 16.67 34.12
N TRP A 418 1.22 15.54 33.70
CA TRP A 418 1.07 14.24 34.37
C TRP A 418 1.67 14.26 35.79
N ARG A 419 1.17 13.37 36.65
CA ARG A 419 1.50 13.20 38.07
C ARG A 419 1.34 14.49 38.86
N GLY A 420 0.26 15.23 38.59
CA GLY A 420 0.00 16.51 39.25
C GLY A 420 1.07 17.56 38.93
N LYS A 421 1.49 17.65 37.66
CA LYS A 421 2.53 18.57 37.14
C LYS A 421 3.96 18.28 37.61
N LEU A 422 4.20 17.15 38.28
CA LEU A 422 5.56 16.65 38.53
C LEU A 422 6.21 16.09 37.26
N GLY A 423 5.40 15.79 36.26
CA GLY A 423 5.82 15.31 34.97
C GLY A 423 6.14 13.82 34.93
N ALA A 424 5.96 13.20 33.76
CA ALA A 424 6.26 11.79 33.56
C ALA A 424 6.61 11.47 32.10
N GLY A 425 7.58 10.56 31.92
CA GLY A 425 7.89 9.99 30.62
C GLY A 425 6.86 8.94 30.20
N VAL A 426 6.94 8.56 28.93
CA VAL A 426 6.20 7.45 28.32
C VAL A 426 7.12 6.24 28.25
N PRO A 427 6.86 5.18 29.03
CA PRO A 427 7.61 3.93 28.91
C PRO A 427 7.51 3.34 27.50
N PHE A 428 8.60 2.76 26.99
CA PHE A 428 8.63 2.20 25.63
C PHE A 428 7.65 1.04 25.41
N GLU A 429 7.32 0.32 26.48
CA GLU A 429 6.27 -0.70 26.49
C GLU A 429 4.87 -0.14 26.21
N ASN A 430 4.60 1.12 26.57
CA ASN A 430 3.30 1.74 26.36
C ASN A 430 3.12 2.26 24.93
N ILE A 431 4.20 2.40 24.16
CA ILE A 431 4.12 2.89 22.79
C ILE A 431 3.38 1.87 21.92
N LYS A 432 2.43 2.30 21.09
CA LYS A 432 1.74 1.46 20.10
C LYS A 432 2.36 1.55 18.73
N GLY A 433 2.79 2.74 18.31
CA GLY A 433 3.46 2.93 17.02
C GLY A 433 3.62 4.39 16.62
N ARG A 434 4.26 4.62 15.47
CA ARG A 434 4.51 5.95 14.91
C ARG A 434 3.41 6.34 13.93
N ALA A 435 2.87 7.56 14.05
CA ALA A 435 1.89 8.08 13.10
C ALA A 435 2.50 8.22 11.70
N MET A 436 1.74 7.85 10.67
CA MET A 436 2.22 7.83 9.29
C MET A 436 1.55 8.93 8.47
N PHE A 437 0.28 8.75 8.12
CA PHE A 437 -0.49 9.67 7.30
C PHE A 437 -1.97 9.64 7.67
N VAL A 438 -2.68 10.70 7.30
CA VAL A 438 -4.14 10.81 7.41
C VAL A 438 -4.78 10.15 6.19
N TRP A 439 -5.57 9.10 6.38
CA TRP A 439 -6.24 8.39 5.28
C TRP A 439 -7.69 8.83 5.08
N MET A 440 -8.26 9.56 6.03
CA MET A 440 -9.59 10.15 5.96
C MET A 440 -9.71 11.24 7.03
N SER A 441 -10.48 12.29 6.77
CA SER A 441 -10.78 13.31 7.78
C SER A 441 -12.24 13.75 7.66
N LEU A 442 -12.95 13.75 8.79
CA LEU A 442 -14.36 14.10 8.87
C LEU A 442 -14.49 15.40 9.67
N GLY A 443 -15.00 16.45 9.03
CA GLY A 443 -15.22 17.74 9.68
C GLY A 443 -16.41 17.71 10.66
N PRO A 444 -16.62 18.80 11.43
CA PRO A 444 -17.70 18.90 12.43
C PRO A 444 -19.11 18.66 11.89
N GLY A 445 -19.34 18.85 10.58
CA GLY A 445 -20.61 18.57 9.90
C GLY A 445 -20.68 17.21 9.19
N GLY A 446 -19.71 16.31 9.41
CA GLY A 446 -19.63 15.00 8.73
C GLY A 446 -19.11 15.05 7.29
N GLY A 447 -18.84 16.24 6.75
CA GLY A 447 -18.22 16.41 5.44
C GLY A 447 -16.77 15.93 5.39
N PHE A 448 -16.35 15.41 4.24
CA PHE A 448 -14.99 14.91 4.03
C PHE A 448 -14.02 16.07 3.74
N ALA A 449 -12.96 16.20 4.54
CA ALA A 449 -11.91 17.19 4.33
C ALA A 449 -10.85 16.65 3.36
N HIS A 450 -11.06 16.90 2.06
CA HIS A 450 -10.19 16.37 0.99
C HIS A 450 -8.75 16.90 1.06
N ASP A 451 -8.53 18.12 1.58
CA ASP A 451 -7.22 18.74 1.77
C ASP A 451 -6.35 18.01 2.81
N ARG A 452 -6.98 17.27 3.72
CA ARG A 452 -6.34 16.43 4.74
C ARG A 452 -5.93 15.05 4.23
N LEU A 453 -6.45 14.61 3.08
CA LEU A 453 -6.22 13.26 2.58
C LEU A 453 -4.74 13.07 2.23
N PHE A 454 -4.13 12.00 2.76
CA PHE A 454 -2.72 11.65 2.63
C PHE A 454 -1.72 12.67 3.20
N VAL A 455 -2.14 13.56 4.11
CA VAL A 455 -1.19 14.40 4.87
C VAL A 455 -0.21 13.50 5.61
N ASN A 456 1.09 13.63 5.30
CA ASN A 456 2.18 12.91 5.94
C ASN A 456 2.50 13.57 7.29
N VAL A 457 2.19 12.89 8.39
CA VAL A 457 2.34 13.41 9.77
C VAL A 457 3.80 13.68 10.11
N MET A 458 4.71 12.92 9.51
CA MET A 458 6.16 12.99 9.74
C MET A 458 6.90 13.73 8.64
N GLY A 459 6.19 14.23 7.64
CA GLY A 459 6.74 14.88 6.45
C GLY A 459 6.94 16.38 6.64
N ARG A 460 7.11 17.08 5.51
CA ARG A 460 7.20 18.54 5.48
C ARG A 460 5.89 19.15 6.03
N PRO A 461 5.97 20.11 6.96
CA PRO A 461 4.78 20.74 7.52
C PRO A 461 3.95 21.42 6.43
N LYS A 462 2.66 21.07 6.37
CA LYS A 462 1.69 21.58 5.39
C LYS A 462 0.53 22.23 6.11
N LEU A 463 0.21 23.47 5.75
CA LEU A 463 -0.93 24.19 6.32
C LEU A 463 -2.25 23.49 5.94
N PRO A 464 -3.22 23.40 6.87
CA PRO A 464 -4.58 23.00 6.51
C PRO A 464 -5.24 24.08 5.63
N GLY A 465 -6.11 23.67 4.71
CA GLY A 465 -6.53 24.50 3.56
C GLY A 465 -7.18 25.85 3.92
N ALA A 466 -7.80 25.98 5.10
CA ALA A 466 -8.43 27.23 5.53
C ALA A 466 -7.43 28.37 5.84
N HIS A 467 -6.15 28.06 6.04
CA HIS A 467 -5.14 29.02 6.51
C HIS A 467 -3.98 29.25 5.54
N GLU A 468 -4.02 28.61 4.37
CA GLU A 468 -2.90 28.56 3.43
C GLU A 468 -2.51 29.98 2.95
N ALA A 469 -3.44 30.76 2.41
CA ALA A 469 -3.10 32.04 1.77
C ALA A 469 -2.43 33.08 2.69
N ALA A 470 -2.79 33.16 3.97
CA ALA A 470 -2.27 34.19 4.88
C ALA A 470 -0.97 33.78 5.59
N LEU A 471 -0.74 32.48 5.75
CA LEU A 471 0.42 31.95 6.48
C LEU A 471 1.48 31.33 5.57
N GLN A 472 1.18 31.15 4.28
CA GLN A 472 2.09 30.54 3.31
C GLN A 472 3.41 31.29 3.22
N GLU A 473 3.38 32.63 3.15
CA GLU A 473 4.60 33.44 3.06
C GLU A 473 5.49 33.25 4.30
N GLY A 474 4.91 33.30 5.50
CA GLY A 474 5.63 33.05 6.75
C GLY A 474 6.20 31.63 6.82
N LEU A 475 5.44 30.64 6.37
CA LEU A 475 5.88 29.24 6.33
C LEU A 475 7.05 29.05 5.35
N GLU A 476 6.93 29.59 4.14
CA GLU A 476 7.98 29.51 3.12
C GLU A 476 9.25 30.24 3.55
N LYS A 477 9.12 31.39 4.22
CA LYS A 477 10.24 32.08 4.86
C LYS A 477 10.93 31.17 5.87
N CYS A 478 10.20 30.64 6.84
CA CYS A 478 10.76 29.77 7.88
C CYS A 478 11.44 28.52 7.28
N LEU A 479 10.81 27.87 6.29
CA LEU A 479 11.39 26.69 5.64
C LEU A 479 12.66 27.00 4.86
N ARG A 480 12.76 28.20 4.26
CA ARG A 480 13.95 28.66 3.52
C ARG A 480 15.08 29.06 4.44
N GLU A 481 14.76 29.66 5.59
CA GLU A 481 15.70 30.12 6.62
C GLU A 481 16.01 29.03 7.67
N ARG A 482 15.67 27.77 7.39
CA ARG A 482 15.89 26.66 8.32
C ARG A 482 17.38 26.53 8.67
N PRO A 483 17.75 26.50 9.97
CA PRO A 483 19.13 26.31 10.39
C PRO A 483 19.69 24.93 9.98
N PRO A 484 21.03 24.80 9.84
CA PRO A 484 21.66 23.51 9.55
C PRO A 484 21.40 22.49 10.67
N VAL A 485 21.43 21.19 10.34
CA VAL A 485 21.08 20.11 11.30
C VAL A 485 21.98 20.11 12.55
N SER A 486 23.21 20.60 12.44
CA SER A 486 24.13 20.79 13.57
C SER A 486 23.61 21.79 14.61
N GLU A 487 22.85 22.78 14.17
CA GLU A 487 22.26 23.84 15.01
C GLU A 487 20.82 23.53 15.43
N THR A 488 20.24 22.43 14.97
CA THR A 488 18.90 21.95 15.38
C THR A 488 18.97 20.66 16.17
N THR A 489 20.17 20.14 16.44
CA THR A 489 20.40 18.92 17.20
C THR A 489 20.84 19.31 18.62
N PRO A 490 20.13 18.86 19.68
CA PRO A 490 20.49 19.21 21.05
C PRO A 490 21.87 18.64 21.42
N PRO A 491 22.61 19.30 22.33
CA PRO A 491 23.85 18.77 22.86
C PRO A 491 23.58 17.43 23.58
N PRO A 492 24.59 16.54 23.65
CA PRO A 492 24.45 15.27 24.33
C PRO A 492 24.11 15.50 25.81
N ALA A 493 23.38 14.56 26.41
CA ALA A 493 23.07 14.61 27.82
C ALA A 493 24.39 14.72 28.64
N PRO A 494 24.41 15.55 29.70
CA PRO A 494 25.58 15.64 30.56
C PRO A 494 25.93 14.25 31.10
N ALA A 495 27.19 13.84 30.96
CA ALA A 495 27.65 12.54 31.42
C ALA A 495 27.25 12.35 32.89
N ARG A 496 26.57 11.24 33.22
CA ARG A 496 26.30 10.88 34.61
C ARG A 496 27.65 10.92 35.34
N ALA A 497 27.82 11.82 36.31
CA ALA A 497 28.93 11.73 37.25
C ALA A 497 28.95 10.30 37.77
N SER A 498 29.98 9.53 37.44
CA SER A 498 30.05 8.13 37.85
C SER A 498 30.08 8.11 39.36
N THR A 499 28.95 7.81 39.99
CA THR A 499 28.92 7.40 41.39
C THR A 499 29.66 6.07 41.43
N LYS A 500 30.98 6.13 41.65
CA LYS A 500 31.72 5.02 42.23
C LYS A 500 31.02 4.70 43.55
N ARG A 501 30.29 3.60 43.59
CA ARG A 501 29.93 2.90 44.81
C ARG A 501 30.37 1.46 44.67
#